data_AF-A0A509LDY8-F1
#
_entry.id   AF-A0A509LDY8-F1
#
_cell.length_a   1.000
_cell.length_b   1.000
_cell.length_c   1.000
_cell.angle_alpha   90.00
_cell.angle_beta   90.00
_cell.angle_gamma   90.00
#
_symmetry.space_group_name_H-M   'P 1'
#
loop_
_entity.id
_entity.type
_entity.pdbx_description
1 polymer ?
#
loop_
_entity_poly.entity_id
_entity_poly.type
_entity_poly.pdbx_seq_one_letter_code
_entity_poly.pdbx_strand_id
1 'polypeptide(L)'
;MFDYLKKSLLTGVGLALRSKNEIEDLAKEFAQQSKMSQDEAKDFLKDCQQKYENAKTDFDEKIENTIEKILLKLDLPSKSDIKVLNDRIDDLTKKLNDTN
;
A
#
# COMPACT_ATOMS: atom_id res chain seq x y z
N MET A 1 -26.02 22.45 -5.33
CA MET A 1 -24.90 21.75 -6.02
C MET A 1 -23.64 21.71 -5.16
N PHE A 2 -23.21 22.85 -4.58
CA PHE A 2 -22.07 22.91 -3.66
C PHE A 2 -22.22 22.02 -2.41
N ASP A 3 -23.44 21.92 -1.84
CA ASP A 3 -23.72 21.04 -0.70
C ASP A 3 -23.58 19.55 -1.02
N TYR A 4 -23.93 19.13 -2.24
CA TYR A 4 -23.70 17.75 -2.67
C TYR A 4 -22.22 17.46 -2.79
N LEU A 5 -21.45 18.40 -3.35
CA LEU A 5 -19.99 18.28 -3.46
C LEU A 5 -19.33 18.16 -2.08
N LYS A 6 -19.75 19.01 -1.13
CA LYS A 6 -19.29 18.98 0.27
C LYS A 6 -19.64 17.65 0.95
N LYS A 7 -20.87 17.16 0.77
CA LYS A 7 -21.29 15.86 1.30
C LYS A 7 -20.49 14.72 0.68
N SER A 8 -20.29 14.70 -0.64
CA SER A 8 -19.47 13.66 -1.29
C SER A 8 -17.99 13.72 -0.87
N LEU A 9 -17.44 14.92 -0.62
CA LEU A 9 -16.10 15.08 -0.06
C LEU A 9 -16.02 14.58 1.38
N LEU A 10 -16.97 14.97 2.25
CA LEU A 10 -17.02 14.50 3.63
C LEU A 10 -17.25 12.99 3.72
N THR A 11 -18.09 12.43 2.86
CA THR A 11 -18.29 10.98 2.74
C THR A 11 -17.03 10.31 2.21
N GLY A 12 -16.36 10.88 1.21
CA GLY A 12 -15.09 10.35 0.69
C GLY A 12 -13.95 10.35 1.70
N VAL A 13 -13.82 11.44 2.48
CA VAL A 13 -12.84 11.54 3.58
C VAL A 13 -13.24 10.61 4.74
N GLY A 14 -14.52 10.53 5.06
CA GLY A 14 -15.04 9.62 6.08
C GLY A 14 -14.83 8.14 5.73
N LEU A 15 -14.92 7.79 4.45
CA LEU A 15 -14.62 6.44 3.93
C LEU A 15 -13.12 6.14 3.92
N ALA A 16 -12.28 7.12 3.61
CA ALA A 16 -10.82 6.94 3.62
C ALA A 16 -10.23 6.69 5.02
N LEU A 17 -10.94 7.12 6.08
CA LEU A 17 -10.54 6.91 7.47
C LEU A 17 -11.11 5.63 8.10
N ARG A 18 -11.96 4.88 7.39
CA ARG A 18 -12.64 3.70 7.92
C ARG A 18 -11.76 2.46 7.87
N SER A 19 -11.91 1.61 8.89
CA SER A 19 -11.24 0.30 8.94
C SER A 19 -11.86 -0.71 7.97
N LYS A 20 -11.14 -1.79 7.67
CA LYS A 20 -11.63 -2.89 6.81
C LYS A 20 -13.00 -3.42 7.25
N ASN A 21 -13.19 -3.63 8.55
CA ASN A 21 -14.45 -4.13 9.11
C ASN A 21 -15.60 -3.14 8.89
N GLU A 22 -15.35 -1.84 9.08
CA GLU A 22 -16.38 -0.81 8.86
C GLU A 22 -16.75 -0.66 7.38
N ILE A 23 -15.81 -0.87 6.46
CA ILE A 23 -16.10 -0.91 5.01
C ILE A 23 -16.96 -2.13 4.67
N GLU A 24 -16.68 -3.28 5.28
CA GLU A 24 -17.45 -4.51 5.09
C GLU A 24 -18.89 -4.37 5.62
N ASP A 25 -19.06 -3.79 6.80
CA ASP A 25 -20.38 -3.54 7.40
C ASP A 25 -21.21 -2.57 6.55
N LEU A 26 -20.57 -1.50 6.05
CA LEU A 26 -21.24 -0.51 5.20
C LEU A 26 -21.63 -1.11 3.83
N ALA A 27 -20.81 -2.00 3.29
CA ALA A 27 -21.14 -2.74 2.07
C ALA A 27 -22.31 -3.72 2.30
N LYS A 28 -22.38 -4.38 3.47
CA LYS A 28 -23.52 -5.23 3.86
C LYS A 28 -24.82 -4.43 4.01
N GLU A 29 -24.77 -3.28 4.69
CA GLU A 29 -25.91 -2.38 4.82
C GLU A 29 -26.40 -1.89 3.46
N PHE A 30 -25.47 -1.52 2.57
CA PHE A 30 -25.80 -1.04 1.23
C PHE A 30 -26.45 -2.14 0.37
N ALA A 31 -25.97 -3.37 0.45
CA ALA A 31 -26.56 -4.51 -0.24
C ALA A 31 -27.99 -4.80 0.24
N GLN A 32 -28.23 -4.70 1.55
CA GLN A 32 -29.57 -4.85 2.15
C GLN A 32 -30.52 -3.73 1.72
N GLN A 33 -30.06 -2.47 1.77
CA GLN A 33 -30.88 -1.30 1.39
C GLN A 33 -31.22 -1.29 -0.09
N SER A 34 -30.30 -1.78 -0.94
CA SER A 34 -30.51 -1.86 -2.39
C SER A 34 -31.40 -3.03 -2.82
N LYS A 35 -31.88 -3.85 -1.87
CA LYS A 35 -32.67 -5.07 -2.15
C LYS A 35 -31.98 -6.01 -3.14
N MET A 36 -30.65 -6.10 -3.08
CA MET A 36 -29.89 -7.03 -3.92
C MET A 36 -30.30 -8.47 -3.59
N SER A 37 -30.33 -9.33 -4.61
CA SER A 37 -30.44 -10.77 -4.38
C SER A 37 -29.23 -11.28 -3.57
N GLN A 38 -29.36 -12.45 -2.94
CA GLN A 38 -28.24 -12.99 -2.14
C GLN A 38 -26.97 -13.20 -2.95
N ASP A 39 -27.11 -13.60 -4.21
CA ASP A 39 -25.97 -13.81 -5.11
C ASP A 39 -25.31 -12.48 -5.49
N GLU A 40 -26.09 -11.46 -5.85
CA GLU A 40 -25.57 -10.11 -6.16
C GLU A 40 -24.89 -9.45 -4.95
N ALA A 41 -25.45 -9.62 -3.74
CA ALA A 41 -24.87 -9.10 -2.52
C ALA A 41 -23.52 -9.75 -2.21
N LYS A 42 -23.41 -11.07 -2.44
CA LYS A 42 -22.18 -11.84 -2.21
C LYS A 42 -21.09 -11.43 -3.19
N ASP A 43 -21.42 -11.26 -4.46
CA ASP A 43 -20.47 -10.82 -5.48
C ASP A 43 -20.01 -9.38 -5.22
N PHE A 44 -20.92 -8.48 -4.83
CA PHE A 44 -20.59 -7.11 -4.46
C PHE A 44 -19.62 -7.03 -3.28
N LEU A 45 -19.87 -7.79 -2.22
CA LEU A 45 -18.97 -7.83 -1.05
C LEU A 45 -17.59 -8.35 -1.41
N LYS A 46 -17.53 -9.40 -2.25
CA LYS A 46 -16.27 -9.96 -2.74
C LYS A 46 -15.47 -8.94 -3.54
N ASP A 47 -16.13 -8.19 -4.42
CA ASP A 47 -15.52 -7.13 -5.22
C ASP A 47 -14.99 -5.98 -4.34
N CYS A 48 -15.75 -5.56 -3.34
CA CYS A 48 -15.31 -4.56 -2.37
C CYS A 48 -14.06 -5.03 -1.61
N GLN A 49 -14.04 -6.28 -1.17
CA GLN A 49 -12.90 -6.86 -0.48
C GLN A 49 -11.66 -6.95 -1.39
N GLN A 50 -11.83 -7.41 -2.63
CA GLN A 50 -10.75 -7.46 -3.63
C GLN A 50 -10.15 -6.07 -3.89
N LYS A 51 -11.01 -5.06 -4.07
CA LYS A 51 -10.57 -3.66 -4.29
C LYS A 51 -9.82 -3.10 -3.09
N TYR A 52 -10.25 -3.44 -1.87
CA TYR A 52 -9.56 -3.03 -0.65
C TYR A 52 -8.15 -3.63 -0.57
N GLU A 53 -8.01 -4.94 -0.81
CA GLU A 53 -6.69 -5.60 -0.78
C GLU A 53 -5.74 -5.06 -1.86
N ASN A 54 -6.23 -4.80 -3.06
CA ASN A 54 -5.44 -4.16 -4.12
C ASN A 54 -5.00 -2.75 -3.71
N ALA A 55 -5.92 -1.92 -3.21
CA ALA A 55 -5.61 -0.56 -2.77
C ALA A 55 -4.59 -0.55 -1.61
N LYS A 56 -4.66 -1.53 -0.71
CA LYS A 56 -3.68 -1.71 0.36
C LYS A 56 -2.30 -2.06 -0.19
N THR A 57 -2.22 -3.01 -1.13
CA THR A 57 -0.96 -3.42 -1.76
C THR A 57 -0.29 -2.24 -2.49
N ASP A 58 -1.07 -1.50 -3.29
CA ASP A 58 -0.58 -0.30 -3.98
C ASP A 58 -0.10 0.79 -3.02
N PHE A 59 -0.75 0.90 -1.85
CA PHE A 59 -0.38 1.85 -0.82
C PHE A 59 0.93 1.45 -0.13
N ASP A 60 1.09 0.18 0.22
CA ASP A 60 2.33 -0.36 0.80
C ASP A 60 3.51 -0.14 -0.16
N GLU A 61 3.34 -0.45 -1.46
CA GLU A 61 4.36 -0.21 -2.48
C GLU A 61 4.71 1.28 -2.62
N LYS A 62 3.71 2.17 -2.58
CA LYS A 62 3.95 3.63 -2.60
C LYS A 62 4.71 4.11 -1.38
N ILE A 63 4.43 3.56 -0.20
CA ILE A 63 5.16 3.89 1.03
C ILE A 63 6.61 3.45 0.90
N GLU A 64 6.87 2.20 0.51
CA GLU A 64 8.23 1.68 0.34
C GLU A 64 9.04 2.55 -0.61
N ASN A 65 8.49 2.84 -1.80
CA ASN A 65 9.11 3.72 -2.79
C ASN A 65 9.35 5.15 -2.25
N THR A 66 8.44 5.66 -1.41
CA THR A 66 8.58 7.00 -0.82
C THR A 66 9.70 7.02 0.21
N ILE A 67 9.78 6.01 1.06
CA ILE A 67 10.86 5.86 2.04
C ILE A 67 12.20 5.73 1.33
N GLU A 68 12.30 4.87 0.31
CA GLU A 68 13.52 4.71 -0.49
C GLU A 68 13.97 6.05 -1.09
N LYS A 69 13.06 6.82 -1.70
CA LYS A 69 13.37 8.15 -2.23
C LYS A 69 13.82 9.14 -1.17
N ILE A 70 13.28 9.06 0.06
CA ILE A 70 13.71 9.91 1.17
C ILE A 70 15.12 9.53 1.62
N LEU A 71 15.42 8.24 1.77
CA LEU A 71 16.76 7.76 2.14
C LEU A 71 17.81 8.21 1.14
N LEU A 72 17.52 8.10 -0.16
CA LEU A 72 18.38 8.60 -1.23
C LEU A 72 18.58 10.12 -1.15
N LYS A 73 17.53 10.89 -0.88
CA LYS A 73 17.64 12.36 -0.73
C LYS A 73 18.46 12.80 0.49
N LEU A 74 18.50 11.97 1.54
CA LEU A 74 19.28 12.23 2.74
C LEU A 74 20.71 11.71 2.65
N ASP A 75 21.12 11.20 1.48
CA ASP A 75 22.45 10.61 1.22
C ASP A 75 22.76 9.44 2.17
N LEU A 76 21.71 8.73 2.62
CA LEU A 76 21.82 7.59 3.51
C LEU A 76 21.97 6.30 2.69
N PRO A 77 23.08 5.55 2.85
CA PRO A 77 23.28 4.30 2.13
C PRO A 77 22.30 3.22 2.63
N SER A 78 21.77 2.44 1.69
CA SER A 78 20.96 1.27 2.02
C SER A 78 21.84 0.12 2.53
N LYS A 79 21.21 -0.89 3.14
CA LYS A 79 21.91 -2.12 3.54
C LYS A 79 22.52 -2.85 2.32
N SER A 80 21.91 -2.73 1.14
CA SER A 80 22.43 -3.28 -0.11
C SER A 80 23.74 -2.60 -0.50
N ASP A 81 23.80 -1.28 -0.42
CA ASP A 81 25.00 -0.51 -0.76
C ASP A 81 26.18 -0.88 0.13
N ILE A 82 25.93 -1.04 1.43
CA ILE A 82 26.94 -1.50 2.39
C ILE A 82 27.43 -2.91 2.06
N LYS A 83 26.51 -3.82 1.69
CA LYS A 83 26.88 -5.19 1.31
C LYS A 83 27.76 -5.20 0.05
N VAL A 84 27.40 -4.44 -0.98
CA VAL A 84 28.21 -4.30 -2.19
C VAL A 84 29.60 -3.74 -1.86
N LEU A 85 29.68 -2.79 -0.94
CA LEU A 85 30.96 -2.26 -0.49
C LEU A 85 31.82 -3.33 0.19
N ASN A 86 31.24 -4.12 1.10
CA ASN A 86 31.93 -5.21 1.78
C ASN A 86 32.38 -6.31 0.80
N ASP A 87 31.52 -6.72 -0.13
CA ASP A 87 31.87 -7.73 -1.15
C ASP A 87 33.06 -7.26 -2.00
N ARG A 88 33.12 -5.96 -2.34
CA ARG A 88 34.27 -5.36 -3.03
C ARG A 88 35.53 -5.32 -2.18
N ILE A 89 35.41 -5.02 -0.88
CA ILE A 89 36.54 -5.05 0.06
C ILE A 89 37.10 -6.46 0.17
N ASP A 90 36.25 -7.48 0.27
CA ASP A 90 36.66 -8.88 0.35
C ASP A 90 37.39 -9.33 -0.93
N ASP A 91 36.89 -8.97 -2.12
CA ASP A 91 37.52 -9.29 -3.40
C ASP A 91 38.90 -8.61 -3.55
N LEU A 92 39.00 -7.34 -3.16
CA LEU A 92 40.28 -6.62 -3.15
C LEU A 92 41.26 -7.25 -2.16
N THR A 93 40.79 -7.67 -0.99
CA THR A 93 41.61 -8.30 0.03
C THR A 93 42.16 -9.65 -0.45
N LYS A 94 41.33 -10.45 -1.14
CA LYS A 94 41.78 -11.69 -1.79
C LYS A 94 42.86 -11.45 -2.83
N LYS A 95 42.65 -10.51 -3.75
CA LYS A 95 43.63 -10.18 -4.81
C LYS A 95 44.97 -9.72 -4.25
N LEU A 96 44.96 -8.92 -3.17
CA LEU A 96 46.18 -8.48 -2.50
C LEU A 96 46.92 -9.63 -1.82
N ASN A 97 46.19 -10.57 -1.22
CA ASN A 97 46.78 -11.76 -0.59
C ASN A 97 47.30 -12.78 -1.60
N ASP A 98 46.67 -12.90 -2.77
CA ASP A 98 47.11 -13.79 -3.86
C ASP A 98 48.33 -13.25 -4.63
N THR A 99 48.69 -11.98 -4.43
CA THR A 99 49.84 -11.32 -5.09
C THR A 99 51.12 -11.32 -4.22
N ASN A 100 51.09 -11.92 -3.03
CA ASN A 100 52.26 -12.22 -2.19
C ASN A 100 52.57 -13.71 -2.20
#